data_AF-A0A3D3ZJN5-F1
#
_entry.id   AF-A0A3D3ZJN5-F1
#
_cell.length_a   1.000
_cell.length_b   1.000
_cell.length_c   1.000
_cell.angle_alpha   90.00
_cell.angle_beta   90.00
_cell.angle_gamma   90.00
#
_symmetry.space_group_name_H-M   'P 1'
#
loop_
_entity.id
_entity.type
_entity.pdbx_description
1 polymer ?
#
loop_
_entity_poly.entity_id
_entity_poly.type
_entity_poly.pdbx_seq_one_letter_code
_entity_poly.pdbx_strand_id
1 'polypeptide(L)'
;MDTTVTIEFTSDTEEHLRTLEYQLKHIHDVKVDLLEPKDHTAPALIAIEVGKSGERAELAAEGVARVLHDFLHTDTAALSHKSIFLVTIEGERIDIEPMSVEEINDIIMTAKEGD
;
A
#
# COMPACT_ATOMS: atom_id res chain seq x y z
N MET A 1 -7.43 13.25 -12.25
CA MET A 1 -7.66 13.35 -10.80
C MET A 1 -6.35 13.04 -10.08
N ASP A 2 -6.29 13.17 -8.77
CA ASP A 2 -5.23 12.53 -7.99
C ASP A 2 -5.69 11.08 -7.77
N THR A 3 -4.87 10.10 -8.14
CA THR A 3 -5.30 8.69 -8.13
C THR A 3 -5.13 8.12 -6.74
N THR A 4 -6.18 7.47 -6.26
CA THR A 4 -6.18 6.78 -4.96
C THR A 4 -6.11 5.27 -5.18
N VAL A 5 -5.04 4.65 -4.70
CA VAL A 5 -4.96 3.19 -4.52
C VAL A 5 -5.39 2.88 -3.10
N THR A 6 -6.23 1.86 -2.92
CA THR A 6 -6.58 1.39 -1.57
C THR A 6 -5.85 0.09 -1.31
N ILE A 7 -5.24 -0.03 -0.13
CA ILE A 7 -4.74 -1.32 0.37
C ILE A 7 -5.54 -1.78 1.58
N GLU A 8 -5.75 -3.09 1.67
CA GLU A 8 -6.17 -3.78 2.89
C GLU A 8 -4.91 -4.29 3.59
N PHE A 9 -4.76 -3.95 4.87
CA PHE A 9 -3.65 -4.39 5.70
C PHE A 9 -4.16 -5.15 6.92
N THR A 10 -3.57 -6.31 7.18
CA THR A 10 -3.79 -7.08 8.41
C THR A 10 -2.47 -7.41 9.08
N SER A 11 -2.46 -7.29 10.40
CA SER A 11 -1.32 -7.66 11.24
C SER A 11 -1.76 -8.11 12.62
N ASP A 12 -0.88 -8.86 13.28
CA ASP A 12 -1.07 -9.27 14.67
C ASP A 12 -0.95 -8.10 15.68
N THR A 13 -0.42 -6.95 15.26
CA THR A 13 -0.17 -5.78 16.12
C THR A 13 -0.54 -4.46 15.44
N GLU A 14 -1.07 -3.50 16.22
CA GLU A 14 -1.33 -2.12 15.75
C GLU A 14 -0.03 -1.38 15.41
N GLU A 15 1.09 -1.74 16.06
CA GLU A 15 2.41 -1.14 15.79
C GLU A 15 2.84 -1.33 14.34
N HIS A 16 2.56 -2.49 13.74
CA HIS A 16 2.84 -2.70 12.31
C HIS A 16 2.05 -1.73 11.43
N LEU A 17 0.76 -1.52 11.74
CA LEU A 17 -0.08 -0.60 10.98
C LEU A 17 0.46 0.84 11.06
N ARG A 18 0.83 1.29 12.27
CA ARG A 18 1.43 2.62 12.49
C ARG A 18 2.77 2.78 11.78
N THR A 19 3.58 1.73 11.77
CA THR A 19 4.89 1.73 11.09
C THR A 19 4.71 1.85 9.58
N LEU A 20 3.79 1.07 9.00
CA LEU A 20 3.46 1.12 7.58
C LEU A 20 2.92 2.51 7.19
N GLU A 21 1.95 3.03 7.94
CA GLU A 21 1.39 4.37 7.75
C GLU A 21 2.49 5.45 7.78
N TYR A 22 3.39 5.38 8.77
CA TYR A 22 4.51 6.30 8.90
C TYR A 22 5.43 6.24 7.69
N GLN A 23 5.85 5.04 7.26
CA GLN A 23 6.75 4.88 6.10
C GLN A 23 6.12 5.43 4.81
N LEU A 24 4.84 5.15 4.57
CA LEU A 24 4.13 5.64 3.38
C LEU A 24 4.01 7.17 3.38
N LYS A 25 3.72 7.80 4.53
CA LYS A 25 3.61 9.27 4.66
C LYS A 25 4.92 10.02 4.44
N HIS A 26 6.07 9.33 4.50
CA HIS A 26 7.38 9.93 4.25
C HIS A 26 7.77 9.92 2.77
N ILE A 27 6.98 9.27 1.90
CA ILE A 27 7.20 9.29 0.46
C ILE A 27 6.76 10.66 -0.08
N HIS A 28 7.63 11.29 -0.87
CA HIS A 28 7.34 12.56 -1.49
C HIS A 28 6.22 12.41 -2.54
N ASP A 29 5.34 13.42 -2.65
CA ASP A 29 4.19 13.42 -3.56
C ASP A 29 3.17 12.28 -3.29
N VAL A 30 3.15 11.73 -2.06
CA VAL A 30 2.15 10.75 -1.60
C VAL A 30 1.32 11.33 -0.45
N LYS A 31 0.00 11.15 -0.48
CA LYS A 31 -0.88 11.33 0.69
C LYS A 31 -1.43 9.99 1.14
N VAL A 32 -1.65 9.86 2.44
CA VAL A 32 -2.09 8.61 3.07
C VAL A 32 -3.20 8.91 4.05
N ASP A 33 -4.35 8.29 3.81
CA ASP A 33 -5.50 8.31 4.71
C ASP A 33 -5.74 6.92 5.27
N LEU A 34 -5.64 6.79 6.59
CA LEU A 34 -5.88 5.54 7.31
C LEU A 34 -7.34 5.49 7.78
N LEU A 35 -8.04 4.43 7.39
CA LEU A 35 -9.35 4.07 7.91
C LEU A 35 -9.22 2.82 8.79
N GLU A 36 -9.17 3.05 10.10
CA GLU A 36 -9.14 1.97 11.08
C GLU A 36 -10.50 1.27 11.16
N PRO A 37 -10.52 -0.06 11.21
CA PRO A 37 -11.75 -0.81 11.32
C PRO A 37 -12.29 -0.68 12.74
N LYS A 38 -13.62 -0.58 12.87
CA LYS A 38 -14.29 -0.61 14.19
C LYS A 38 -14.19 -1.97 14.88
N ASP A 39 -13.93 -3.02 14.10
CA ASP A 39 -13.72 -4.38 14.55
C ASP A 39 -12.23 -4.70 14.46
N HIS A 40 -11.62 -5.08 15.59
CA HIS A 40 -10.20 -5.42 15.67
C HIS A 40 -9.80 -6.67 14.88
N THR A 41 -10.77 -7.42 14.36
CA THR A 41 -10.53 -8.60 13.49
C THR A 41 -10.64 -8.28 12.00
N ALA A 42 -11.10 -7.08 11.63
CA ALA A 42 -11.19 -6.64 10.25
C ALA A 42 -9.87 -5.99 9.77
N PRO A 43 -9.58 -6.02 8.45
CA PRO A 43 -8.43 -5.33 7.89
C PRO A 43 -8.53 -3.82 8.06
N ALA A 44 -7.38 -3.18 8.26
CA ALA A 44 -7.26 -1.73 8.11
C ALA A 44 -7.21 -1.36 6.64
N LEU A 45 -7.86 -0.25 6.29
CA LEU A 45 -7.85 0.27 4.94
C LEU A 45 -6.96 1.50 4.89
N ILE A 46 -6.00 1.51 3.96
CA ILE A 46 -5.13 2.66 3.73
C ILE A 46 -5.36 3.13 2.30
N ALA A 47 -5.89 4.35 2.17
CA ALA A 47 -5.99 5.05 0.90
C ALA A 47 -4.68 5.80 0.65
N ILE A 48 -4.06 5.54 -0.49
CA ILE A 48 -2.78 6.10 -0.91
C ILE A 48 -3.03 6.93 -2.17
N GLU A 49 -2.89 8.23 -2.05
CA GLU A 49 -2.98 9.16 -3.16
C GLU A 49 -1.59 9.44 -3.72
N VAL A 50 -1.35 9.12 -5.00
CA VAL A 50 -0.08 9.41 -5.67
C VAL A 50 -0.25 10.67 -6.54
N GLY A 51 0.70 11.61 -6.38
CA GLY A 51 0.73 12.89 -7.06
C GLY A 51 0.68 12.83 -8.59
N LYS A 52 0.50 14.01 -9.20
CA LYS A 52 0.15 14.13 -10.63
C LYS A 52 1.28 13.67 -11.57
N SER A 53 0.81 13.11 -12.69
CA SER A 53 1.48 12.58 -13.90
C SER A 53 2.96 12.92 -14.14
N GLY A 54 3.64 12.01 -14.83
CA GLY A 54 5.03 12.14 -15.26
C GLY A 54 5.99 11.51 -14.26
N GLU A 55 7.28 11.77 -14.43
CA GLU A 55 8.38 11.14 -13.69
C GLU A 55 8.20 11.17 -12.16
N ARG A 56 7.61 12.24 -11.61
CA ARG A 56 7.35 12.34 -10.16
C ARG A 56 6.29 11.37 -9.66
N ALA A 57 5.27 11.10 -10.47
CA ALA A 57 4.25 10.11 -10.13
C ALA A 57 4.81 8.68 -10.20
N GLU A 58 5.65 8.39 -11.20
CA GLU A 58 6.34 7.11 -11.33
C GLU A 58 7.27 6.85 -10.14
N LEU A 59 8.09 7.84 -9.75
CA LEU A 59 8.95 7.74 -8.58
C LEU A 59 8.17 7.57 -7.26
N ALA A 60 7.03 8.24 -7.12
CA ALA A 60 6.17 8.10 -5.96
C ALA A 60 5.51 6.71 -5.90
N ALA A 61 5.02 6.20 -7.03
CA ALA A 61 4.47 4.85 -7.14
C ALA A 61 5.53 3.76 -6.86
N GLU A 62 6.74 3.92 -7.39
CA GLU A 62 7.87 3.02 -7.12
C GLU A 62 8.24 3.05 -5.63
N GLY A 63 8.22 4.24 -5.02
CA GLY A 63 8.44 4.42 -3.59
C GLY A 63 7.39 3.68 -2.74
N VAL A 64 6.11 3.77 -3.11
CA VAL A 64 5.03 3.05 -2.44
C VAL A 64 5.24 1.55 -2.61
N ALA A 65 5.45 1.08 -3.84
CA ALA A 65 5.66 -0.34 -4.13
C ALA A 65 6.82 -0.93 -3.32
N ARG A 66 7.94 -0.19 -3.22
CA ARG A 66 9.10 -0.59 -2.42
C ARG A 66 8.78 -0.66 -0.93
N VAL A 67 8.09 0.32 -0.38
CA VAL A 67 7.68 0.30 1.04
C VAL A 67 6.77 -0.90 1.32
N LEU A 68 5.76 -1.15 0.47
CA LEU A 68 4.84 -2.28 0.67
C LEU A 68 5.57 -3.62 0.61
N HIS A 69 6.42 -3.81 -0.40
CA HIS A 69 7.22 -5.01 -0.57
C HIS A 69 8.18 -5.22 0.60
N ASP A 70 8.99 -4.21 0.92
CA ASP A 70 9.99 -4.31 1.98
C ASP A 70 9.33 -4.50 3.34
N PHE A 71 8.16 -3.92 3.59
CA PHE A 71 7.44 -4.09 4.84
C PHE A 71 6.97 -5.54 5.08
N LEU A 72 6.60 -6.26 4.01
CA LEU A 72 6.29 -7.69 4.09
C LEU A 72 7.54 -8.54 4.32
N HIS A 73 8.67 -8.15 3.73
CA HIS A 73 9.90 -8.95 3.70
C HIS A 73 10.94 -8.57 4.76
N THR A 74 10.76 -7.44 5.44
CA THR A 74 11.62 -6.95 6.53
C THR A 74 10.97 -7.26 7.88
N ASP A 75 11.81 -7.57 8.87
CA ASP A 75 11.48 -8.13 10.19
C ASP A 75 11.01 -9.59 10.18
N THR A 76 11.95 -10.47 10.55
CA THR A 76 11.72 -11.76 11.21
C THR A 76 10.51 -12.54 10.68
N ALA A 77 10.64 -13.05 9.44
CA ALA A 77 9.67 -13.89 8.73
C ALA A 77 9.15 -15.14 9.47
N ALA A 78 9.54 -15.37 10.73
CA ALA A 78 9.07 -16.46 11.56
C ALA A 78 8.02 -16.05 12.62
N LEU A 79 7.78 -14.76 12.89
CA LEU A 79 6.98 -14.32 14.04
C LEU A 79 5.95 -13.20 13.80
N SER A 80 5.92 -12.54 12.64
CA SER A 80 4.93 -11.50 12.35
C SER A 80 4.05 -11.91 11.16
N HIS A 81 2.78 -12.26 11.40
CA HIS A 81 1.82 -12.43 10.30
C HIS A 81 1.38 -11.04 9.85
N LYS A 82 1.86 -10.63 8.67
CA LYS A 82 1.50 -9.38 7.99
C LYS A 82 1.01 -9.78 6.61
N SER A 83 -0.11 -9.21 6.17
CA SER A 83 -0.53 -9.35 4.78
C SER A 83 -1.10 -8.03 4.26
N ILE A 84 -0.81 -7.76 2.99
CA ILE A 84 -1.28 -6.57 2.27
C ILE A 84 -1.98 -7.06 1.02
N PHE A 85 -3.16 -6.51 0.74
CA PHE A 85 -3.84 -6.67 -0.53
C PHE A 85 -4.02 -5.31 -1.19
N LEU A 86 -3.69 -5.20 -2.48
CA LEU A 86 -4.12 -4.08 -3.30
C LEU A 86 -5.59 -4.28 -3.67
N VAL A 87 -6.41 -3.25 -3.42
CA VAL A 87 -7.83 -3.24 -3.77
C VAL A 87 -8.02 -2.39 -5.03
N THR A 88 -8.46 -3.04 -6.11
CA THR A 88 -8.74 -2.34 -7.37
C THR A 88 -10.04 -1.53 -7.29
N ILE A 89 -10.26 -0.63 -8.24
CA ILE A 89 -11.53 0.13 -8.35
C ILE A 89 -12.76 -0.77 -8.50
N GLU A 90 -12.58 -2.00 -9.00
CA GLU A 90 -13.63 -3.00 -9.17
C GLU A 90 -13.85 -3.84 -7.89
N GLY A 91 -13.07 -3.59 -6.84
CA GLY A 91 -13.13 -4.30 -5.56
C GLY A 91 -12.39 -5.65 -5.57
N GLU A 92 -11.56 -5.91 -6.58
CA GLU A 92 -10.68 -7.08 -6.61
C GLU A 92 -9.55 -6.91 -5.59
N ARG A 93 -9.25 -8.00 -4.86
CA ARG A 93 -8.14 -8.06 -3.91
C ARG A 93 -6.98 -8.82 -4.54
N ILE A 94 -5.85 -8.14 -4.71
CA ILE A 94 -4.63 -8.70 -5.25
C ILE A 94 -3.63 -8.85 -4.10
N ASP A 95 -3.25 -10.10 -3.80
CA ASP A 95 -2.20 -10.38 -2.83
C ASP A 95 -0.84 -9.98 -3.39
N ILE A 96 -0.14 -9.11 -2.67
CA ILE A 96 1.15 -8.57 -3.12
C ILE A 96 2.36 -9.30 -2.52
N GLU A 97 2.17 -10.22 -1.58
CA GLU A 97 3.28 -10.98 -0.98
C GLU A 97 4.16 -11.69 -2.03
N PRO A 98 3.62 -12.38 -3.05
CA PRO A 98 4.47 -13.06 -4.04
C PRO A 98 5.04 -12.13 -5.11
N MET A 99 4.66 -10.85 -5.10
CA MET A 99 4.93 -9.91 -6.19
C MET A 99 6.23 -9.15 -5.96
N SER A 100 6.93 -8.87 -7.05
CA SER A 100 8.08 -7.96 -7.05
C SER A 100 7.64 -6.50 -6.93
N VAL A 101 8.58 -5.63 -6.55
CA VAL A 101 8.37 -4.17 -6.53
C VAL A 101 7.89 -3.65 -7.90
N GLU A 102 8.40 -4.20 -9.00
CA GLU A 102 8.00 -3.80 -10.36
C GLU A 102 6.52 -4.14 -10.62
N GLU A 103 6.10 -5.36 -10.29
CA GLU A 103 4.71 -5.79 -10.46
C GLU A 103 3.73 -5.00 -9.58
N ILE A 104 4.11 -4.67 -8.34
CA ILE A 104 3.32 -3.83 -7.44
C ILE A 104 3.20 -2.41 -8.00
N ASN A 105 4.31 -1.86 -8.50
CA ASN A 105 4.34 -0.53 -9.12
C ASN A 105 3.44 -0.47 -10.36
N ASP A 106 3.48 -1.49 -11.22
CA ASP A 106 2.66 -1.57 -12.42
C ASP A 106 1.17 -1.58 -12.08
N ILE A 107 0.75 -2.24 -11.01
CA ILE A 107 -0.65 -2.20 -10.54
C ILE A 107 -1.03 -0.79 -10.07
N ILE A 108 -0.18 -0.15 -9.25
CA ILE A 108 -0.43 1.21 -8.75
C ILE A 108 -0.55 2.19 -9.92
N MET A 109 0.31 2.06 -10.92
CA MET A 109 0.30 2.91 -12.11
C MET A 109 -0.89 2.59 -13.03
N THR A 110 -1.30 1.33 -13.16
CA THR A 110 -2.50 0.96 -13.94
C THR A 110 -3.76 1.52 -13.31
N ALA A 111 -3.85 1.51 -11.97
CA ALA A 111 -4.96 2.16 -11.24
C ALA A 111 -5.06 3.67 -11.53
N LYS A 112 -3.95 4.31 -11.95
CA LYS A 112 -3.91 5.72 -12.39
C LYS A 112 -4.48 5.94 -13.78
N GLU A 113 -4.39 4.95 -14.68
CA GLU A 113 -4.88 5.06 -16.06
C GLU A 113 -6.39 4.81 -16.17
N GLY A 114 -7.00 4.14 -15.17
CA GLY A 114 -8.43 3.83 -15.13
C GLY A 114 -9.36 4.98 -14.71
N ASP A 115 -8.80 6.16 -14.38
CA ASP A 115 -9.49 7.39 -13.94
C ASP A 115 -9.60 8.43 -15.09
#